data_AF-R7ISG7-F1
#
_entry.id   AF-R7ISG7-F1
#
_cell.length_a   1.000
_cell.length_b   1.000
_cell.length_c   1.000
_cell.angle_alpha   90.00
_cell.angle_beta   90.00
_cell.angle_gamma   90.00
#
_symmetry.space_group_name_H-M   'P 1'
#
loop_
_entity.id
_entity.type
_entity.pdbx_description
1 polymer ?
#
loop_
_entity_poly.entity_id
_entity_poly.type
_entity_poly.pdbx_seq_one_letter_code
_entity_poly.pdbx_strand_id
1 'polypeptide(L)'
;MEFKKLPSNSKKLLDEILQADNSVQMLCERFESASRKEDEELRGILKELREEGLVNVSWASNKPYCVNISNSARTYNERLAEYEAMMHEKVIYNIDTVNNNSVNIGDGNKISNSKIANAITNDSSEEKKSFFEKHPVVCSFLISLAAGVVLLFSFWSEIVKWIEGVF
;
A
#
# COMPACT_ATOMS: atom_id res chain seq x y z
N MET A 1 -2.36 -24.95 -7.92
CA MET A 1 -0.99 -24.58 -7.52
C MET A 1 -0.74 -23.17 -8.01
N GLU A 2 -0.35 -22.26 -7.14
CA GLU A 2 -0.01 -20.88 -7.50
C GLU A 2 1.35 -20.88 -8.21
N PHE A 3 1.44 -20.26 -9.40
CA PHE A 3 2.71 -20.11 -10.11
C PHE A 3 3.54 -19.04 -9.42
N LYS A 4 4.72 -19.42 -8.94
CA LYS A 4 5.66 -18.49 -8.31
C LYS A 4 6.72 -18.05 -9.32
N LYS A 5 6.77 -16.75 -9.59
CA LYS A 5 7.78 -16.15 -10.46
C LYS A 5 9.15 -16.19 -9.77
N LEU A 6 10.12 -16.80 -10.44
CA LEU A 6 11.51 -16.84 -9.97
C LEU A 6 12.13 -15.43 -9.96
N PRO A 7 13.01 -15.15 -8.99
CA PRO A 7 13.94 -14.04 -9.05
C PRO A 7 14.79 -14.04 -10.34
N SER A 8 15.26 -12.86 -10.76
CA SER A 8 16.01 -12.70 -12.03
C SER A 8 17.28 -13.54 -12.10
N ASN A 9 18.05 -13.61 -11.00
CA ASN A 9 19.24 -14.45 -10.86
C ASN A 9 18.91 -15.94 -10.99
N SER A 10 17.85 -16.41 -10.32
CA SER A 10 17.42 -17.80 -10.37
C SER A 10 16.91 -18.21 -11.76
N LYS A 11 16.16 -17.32 -12.44
CA LYS A 11 15.75 -17.52 -13.83
C LYS A 11 16.96 -17.60 -14.77
N LYS A 12 17.91 -16.67 -14.63
CA LYS A 12 19.12 -16.65 -15.48
C LYS A 12 19.91 -17.95 -15.36
N LEU A 13 20.13 -18.45 -14.14
CA LEU A 13 20.81 -19.73 -13.93
C LEU A 13 20.03 -20.90 -14.53
N LEU A 14 18.70 -20.90 -14.42
CA LEU A 14 17.86 -21.93 -15.01
C LEU A 14 17.98 -21.96 -16.55
N ASP A 15 17.92 -20.80 -17.20
CA ASP A 15 18.08 -20.69 -18.66
C ASP A 15 19.48 -21.16 -19.10
N GLU A 16 20.52 -20.81 -18.35
CA GLU A 16 21.89 -21.29 -18.59
C GLU A 16 22.01 -22.82 -18.43
N ILE A 17 21.35 -23.41 -17.42
CA ILE A 17 21.32 -24.88 -17.22
C ILE A 17 20.59 -25.58 -18.37
N LEU A 18 19.51 -24.98 -18.88
CA LEU A 18 18.71 -25.52 -19.98
C LEU A 18 19.41 -25.43 -21.34
N GLN A 19 20.23 -24.39 -21.54
CA GLN A 19 20.99 -24.17 -22.79
C GLN A 19 22.33 -24.93 -22.81
N ALA A 20 22.85 -25.34 -21.65
CA ALA A 20 24.11 -26.05 -21.56
C ALA A 20 24.01 -27.47 -22.14
N ASP A 21 24.88 -27.81 -23.09
CA ASP A 21 25.04 -29.17 -23.61
C ASP A 21 25.41 -30.16 -22.49
N ASN A 22 26.20 -29.71 -21.51
CA ASN A 22 26.55 -30.45 -20.31
C ASN A 22 26.42 -29.57 -19.06
N SER A 23 25.25 -29.63 -18.42
CA SER A 23 24.94 -28.82 -17.24
C SER A 23 25.86 -29.13 -16.03
N VAL A 24 26.38 -30.34 -15.91
CA VAL A 24 27.30 -30.72 -14.83
C VAL A 24 28.64 -30.01 -15.01
N GLN A 25 29.21 -30.08 -16.21
CA GLN A 25 30.48 -29.43 -16.52
C GLN A 25 30.40 -27.91 -16.36
N MET A 26 29.33 -27.29 -16.88
CA MET A 26 29.11 -25.85 -16.74
C MET A 26 29.08 -25.41 -15.26
N LEU A 27 28.38 -26.15 -14.40
CA LEU A 27 28.35 -25.86 -12.97
C LEU A 27 29.72 -26.10 -12.30
N CYS A 28 30.43 -27.17 -12.66
CA CYS A 28 31.78 -27.43 -12.15
C CYS A 28 32.74 -26.27 -12.43
N GLU A 29 32.82 -25.82 -13.68
CA GLU A 29 33.70 -24.71 -14.09
C GLU A 29 33.33 -23.41 -13.35
N ARG A 30 32.03 -23.18 -13.13
CA ARG A 30 31.54 -22.02 -12.39
C ARG A 30 31.88 -22.07 -10.91
N PHE A 31 31.83 -23.25 -10.29
CA PHE A 31 32.25 -23.43 -8.90
C PHE A 31 33.78 -23.36 -8.73
N GLU A 32 34.56 -23.75 -9.74
CA GLU A 32 36.02 -23.67 -9.69
C GLU A 32 36.54 -22.23 -9.85
N SER A 33 35.83 -21.40 -10.60
CA SER A 33 36.17 -19.98 -10.82
C SER A 33 35.51 -19.01 -9.83
N ALA A 34 34.55 -19.47 -9.02
CA ALA A 34 33.83 -18.64 -8.07
C ALA A 34 34.67 -18.26 -6.85
N SER A 35 34.54 -17.00 -6.42
CA SER A 35 34.92 -16.60 -5.07
C SER A 35 34.02 -17.27 -4.03
N ARG A 36 34.44 -17.26 -2.76
CA ARG A 36 33.65 -17.81 -1.66
C ARG A 36 32.22 -17.23 -1.61
N LYS A 37 32.07 -15.93 -1.87
CA LYS A 37 30.76 -15.28 -1.86
C LYS A 37 29.88 -15.73 -3.03
N GLU A 38 30.47 -15.85 -4.22
CA GLU A 38 29.76 -16.32 -5.41
C GLU A 38 29.38 -17.80 -5.32
N ASP A 39 30.21 -18.64 -4.68
CA ASP A 39 29.87 -20.05 -4.39
C ASP A 39 28.68 -20.12 -3.43
N GLU A 40 28.67 -19.34 -2.34
CA GLU A 40 27.56 -19.26 -1.40
C GLU A 40 26.26 -18.81 -2.10
N GLU A 41 26.34 -17.78 -2.96
CA GLU A 41 25.20 -17.30 -3.77
C GLU A 41 24.71 -18.37 -4.76
N LEU A 42 25.61 -19.02 -5.50
CA LEU A 42 25.27 -20.05 -6.48
C LEU A 42 24.59 -21.25 -5.83
N ARG A 43 25.07 -21.68 -4.65
CA ARG A 43 24.42 -22.73 -3.85
C ARG A 43 23.04 -22.31 -3.36
N GLY A 44 22.87 -21.05 -2.96
CA GLY A 44 21.59 -20.47 -2.59
C GLY A 44 20.58 -20.56 -3.73
N ILE A 45 20.99 -20.15 -4.94
CA ILE A 45 20.14 -20.20 -6.13
C ILE A 45 19.79 -21.66 -6.50
N LEU A 46 20.76 -22.57 -6.50
CA LEU A 46 20.49 -23.99 -6.78
C LEU A 46 19.54 -24.62 -5.76
N LYS A 47 19.62 -24.20 -4.49
CA LYS A 47 18.67 -24.62 -3.46
C LYS A 47 17.25 -24.14 -3.79
N GLU A 48 17.07 -22.89 -4.19
CA GLU A 48 15.76 -22.37 -4.61
C GLU A 48 15.21 -23.15 -5.81
N LEU A 49 16.01 -23.38 -6.85
CA LEU A 49 15.58 -24.14 -8.05
C LEU A 49 15.16 -25.58 -7.71
N ARG A 50 15.77 -26.16 -6.67
CA ARG A 50 15.38 -27.47 -6.15
C ARG A 50 14.08 -27.44 -5.35
N GLU A 51 13.89 -26.42 -4.52
CA GLU A 51 12.66 -26.23 -3.74
C GLU A 51 11.45 -26.01 -4.64
N GLU A 52 11.62 -25.30 -5.75
CA GLU A 52 10.59 -25.12 -6.78
C GLU A 52 10.41 -26.36 -7.68
N GLY A 53 11.19 -27.43 -7.46
CA GLY A 53 11.08 -28.69 -8.20
C GLY A 53 11.49 -28.57 -9.68
N LEU A 54 12.38 -27.62 -10.00
CA LEU A 54 12.83 -27.37 -11.38
C LEU A 54 14.10 -28.17 -11.69
N VAL A 55 15.07 -28.12 -10.78
CA VAL A 55 16.38 -28.76 -10.95
C VAL A 55 16.76 -29.49 -9.67
N ASN A 56 17.25 -30.71 -9.80
CA ASN A 56 17.88 -31.43 -8.69
C ASN A 56 19.37 -31.66 -8.98
N VAL A 57 20.23 -31.27 -8.05
CA VAL A 57 21.69 -31.41 -8.16
C VAL A 57 22.22 -32.37 -7.10
N SER A 58 22.93 -33.40 -7.54
CA SER A 58 23.61 -34.36 -6.66
C SER A 58 25.10 -34.01 -6.53
N TRP A 59 25.63 -34.15 -5.32
CA TRP A 59 26.95 -33.65 -4.94
C TRP A 59 27.90 -34.78 -4.51
N ALA A 60 29.16 -34.69 -4.90
CA ALA A 60 30.25 -35.56 -4.47
C ALA A 60 31.52 -34.74 -4.31
N SER A 61 32.24 -34.88 -3.19
CA SER A 61 33.49 -34.15 -2.93
C SER A 61 33.39 -32.64 -3.14
N ASN A 62 32.28 -32.04 -2.71
CA ASN A 62 31.95 -30.63 -2.88
C ASN A 62 31.77 -30.14 -4.34
N LYS A 63 31.68 -31.06 -5.30
CA LYS A 63 31.40 -30.76 -6.72
C LYS A 63 30.08 -31.40 -7.17
N PRO A 64 29.33 -30.77 -8.08
CA PRO A 64 28.15 -31.40 -8.66
C PRO A 64 28.59 -32.54 -9.59
N TYR A 65 27.93 -33.69 -9.50
CA TYR A 65 28.22 -34.84 -10.38
C TYR A 65 27.01 -35.27 -11.24
N CYS A 66 25.81 -34.86 -10.86
CA CYS A 66 24.59 -35.13 -11.61
C CYS A 66 23.63 -33.95 -11.48
N VAL A 67 23.03 -33.55 -12.60
CA VAL A 67 21.99 -32.53 -12.69
C VAL A 67 20.79 -33.16 -13.37
N ASN A 68 19.66 -33.20 -12.67
CA ASN A 68 18.38 -33.67 -13.22
C ASN A 68 17.45 -32.48 -13.41
N ILE A 69 17.02 -32.28 -14.66
CA ILE A 69 16.13 -31.19 -15.07
C ILE A 69 14.73 -31.75 -15.22
N SER A 70 13.78 -31.19 -14.47
CA SER A 70 12.38 -31.62 -14.48
C SER A 70 11.61 -31.01 -15.66
N ASN A 71 10.47 -31.61 -16.02
CA ASN A 71 9.63 -31.08 -17.09
C ASN A 71 9.11 -29.67 -16.77
N SER A 72 8.87 -29.40 -15.48
CA SER A 72 8.52 -28.07 -14.94
C SER A 72 9.53 -26.98 -15.29
N ALA A 73 10.82 -27.31 -15.35
CA ALA A 73 11.87 -26.38 -15.78
C ALA A 73 11.77 -26.07 -17.27
N ARG A 74 11.51 -27.08 -18.10
CA ARG A 74 11.40 -26.91 -19.56
C ARG A 74 10.19 -26.07 -19.96
N THR A 75 9.07 -26.24 -19.26
CA THR A 75 7.83 -25.48 -19.50
C THR A 75 7.75 -24.20 -18.67
N TYR A 76 8.81 -23.81 -17.96
CA TYR A 76 8.77 -22.65 -17.06
C TYR A 76 8.49 -21.34 -17.82
N ASN A 77 9.15 -21.14 -18.96
CA ASN A 77 9.01 -19.91 -19.75
C ASN A 77 7.61 -19.76 -20.36
N GLU A 78 6.97 -20.86 -20.77
CA GLU A 78 5.58 -20.88 -21.21
C GLU A 78 4.62 -20.49 -20.07
N ARG A 79 4.76 -21.14 -18.90
CA ARG A 79 3.96 -20.82 -17.71
C ARG A 79 4.17 -19.39 -17.22
N LEU A 80 5.39 -18.85 -17.36
CA LEU A 80 5.69 -17.46 -17.04
C LEU A 80 4.95 -16.50 -17.98
N ALA A 81 4.92 -16.81 -19.28
CA ALA A 81 4.19 -16.00 -20.27
C ALA A 81 2.68 -16.04 -20.01
N GLU A 82 2.12 -17.22 -19.70
CA GLU A 82 0.72 -17.37 -19.30
C GLU A 82 0.41 -16.53 -18.05
N TYR A 83 1.24 -16.62 -17.01
CA TYR A 83 1.10 -15.84 -15.79
C TYR A 83 1.15 -14.32 -16.06
N GLU A 84 2.07 -13.87 -16.91
CA GLU A 84 2.19 -12.46 -17.27
C GLU A 84 0.99 -11.97 -18.08
N ALA A 85 0.45 -12.80 -18.98
CA ALA A 85 -0.79 -12.51 -19.71
C ALA A 85 -2.00 -12.42 -18.78
N MET A 86 -2.16 -13.37 -17.86
CA MET A 86 -3.24 -13.36 -16.86
C MET A 86 -3.16 -12.14 -15.95
N MET A 87 -1.96 -11.75 -15.52
CA MET A 87 -1.77 -10.54 -14.71
C MET A 87 -2.09 -9.27 -15.50
N HIS A 88 -1.68 -9.20 -16.77
CA HIS A 88 -2.01 -8.07 -17.64
C HIS A 88 -3.52 -7.95 -17.87
N GLU A 89 -4.22 -9.06 -18.11
CA GLU A 89 -5.68 -9.11 -18.25
C GLU A 89 -6.39 -8.64 -16.97
N LYS A 90 -5.95 -9.12 -15.81
CA LYS A 90 -6.51 -8.71 -14.50
C LYS A 90 -6.27 -7.22 -14.22
N VAL A 91 -5.12 -6.69 -14.62
CA VAL A 91 -4.82 -5.26 -14.51
C VAL A 91 -5.74 -4.44 -15.42
N ILE A 92 -5.94 -4.85 -16.67
CA ILE A 92 -6.87 -4.17 -17.60
C ILE A 92 -8.29 -4.19 -17.03
N TYR A 93 -8.80 -5.35 -16.61
CA TYR A 93 -10.14 -5.48 -16.02
C TYR A 93 -10.34 -4.53 -14.82
N ASN A 94 -9.33 -4.42 -13.96
CA ASN A 94 -9.37 -3.51 -12.82
C ASN A 94 -9.30 -2.03 -13.23
N ILE A 95 -8.52 -1.68 -14.26
CA ILE A 95 -8.45 -0.31 -14.78
C ILE A 95 -9.80 0.12 -15.36
N ASP A 96 -10.44 -0.72 -16.17
CA ASP A 96 -11.76 -0.43 -16.76
C ASP A 96 -12.83 -0.28 -15.68
N THR A 97 -12.74 -1.05 -14.61
CA THR A 97 -13.68 -0.99 -13.48
C THR A 97 -13.44 0.21 -12.56
N VAL A 98 -12.18 0.59 -12.31
CA VAL A 98 -11.81 1.75 -11.47
C VAL A 98 -11.95 3.08 -12.22
N ASN A 99 -11.77 3.08 -13.55
CA ASN A 99 -12.00 4.24 -14.42
C ASN A 99 -13.44 4.33 -14.95
N ASN A 100 -14.37 3.50 -14.48
CA ASN A 100 -15.80 3.62 -14.78
C ASN A 100 -16.49 4.77 -13.99
N ASN A 101 -15.78 5.89 -13.86
CA ASN A 101 -16.34 7.23 -13.65
C ASN A 101 -16.06 8.15 -14.85
N SER A 102 -15.50 7.60 -15.94
CA SER A 102 -15.27 8.35 -17.17
C SER A 102 -16.59 8.53 -17.92
N VAL A 103 -16.92 9.79 -18.23
CA VAL A 103 -18.04 10.13 -19.12
C VAL A 103 -17.46 10.34 -20.51
N ASN A 104 -17.67 9.40 -21.42
CA ASN A 104 -17.30 9.57 -22.83
C ASN A 104 -18.33 10.47 -23.51
N ILE A 105 -17.93 11.71 -23.80
CA ILE A 105 -18.71 12.66 -24.59
C ILE A 105 -18.12 12.62 -26.01
N GLY A 106 -18.88 12.13 -26.98
CA GLY A 106 -18.42 11.93 -28.36
C GLY A 106 -17.95 13.20 -29.09
N ASP A 107 -17.48 13.06 -30.32
CA ASP A 107 -16.88 14.15 -31.10
C ASP A 107 -17.91 15.21 -31.53
N GLY A 108 -17.52 16.49 -31.47
CA GLY A 108 -18.34 17.62 -31.95
C GLY A 108 -19.36 18.18 -30.95
N ASN A 109 -19.34 17.76 -29.69
CA ASN A 109 -20.25 18.28 -28.67
C ASN A 109 -19.85 19.68 -28.16
N LYS A 110 -20.80 20.62 -28.18
CA LYS A 110 -20.62 21.97 -27.64
C LYS A 110 -21.35 22.14 -26.31
N ILE A 111 -20.63 21.98 -25.20
CA ILE A 111 -21.19 22.23 -23.87
C ILE A 111 -21.02 23.72 -23.55
N SER A 112 -22.13 24.45 -23.46
CA SER A 112 -22.14 25.88 -23.11
C SER A 112 -22.97 26.10 -21.84
N ASN A 113 -22.55 27.01 -20.95
CA ASN A 113 -23.24 27.39 -19.71
C ASN A 113 -23.57 26.25 -18.72
N SER A 114 -22.69 25.25 -18.58
CA SER A 114 -22.89 24.14 -17.64
C SER A 114 -21.92 24.22 -16.45
N LYS A 115 -22.42 23.96 -15.22
CA LYS A 115 -21.62 23.74 -14.01
C LYS A 115 -21.63 22.25 -13.70
N ILE A 116 -20.47 21.59 -13.74
CA ILE A 116 -20.31 20.18 -13.37
C ILE A 116 -19.60 20.14 -12.01
N ALA A 117 -20.27 19.63 -10.98
CA ALA A 117 -19.71 19.44 -9.64
C ALA A 117 -19.90 17.98 -9.20
N ASN A 118 -18.82 17.33 -8.76
CA ASN A 118 -18.78 15.88 -8.47
C ASN A 118 -19.43 15.50 -7.12
N ALA A 119 -19.52 16.45 -6.19
CA ALA A 119 -20.32 16.35 -4.97
C ALA A 119 -20.49 17.77 -4.41
N ILE A 120 -21.72 18.18 -4.11
CA ILE A 120 -21.94 19.25 -3.15
C ILE A 120 -21.65 18.61 -1.80
N THR A 121 -20.39 18.61 -1.36
CA THR A 121 -20.16 18.58 0.07
C THR A 121 -20.80 19.86 0.56
N ASN A 122 -21.95 19.75 1.22
CA ASN A 122 -22.43 20.79 2.09
C ASN A 122 -21.34 20.97 3.13
N ASP A 123 -20.33 21.78 2.80
CA ASP A 123 -19.49 22.41 3.78
C ASP A 123 -20.45 23.36 4.47
N SER A 124 -21.20 22.81 5.43
CA SER A 124 -21.88 23.58 6.43
C SER A 124 -20.78 24.45 6.97
N SER A 125 -20.80 25.73 6.58
CA SER A 125 -20.04 26.79 7.20
C SER A 125 -20.08 26.52 8.69
N GLU A 126 -18.98 25.96 9.22
CA GLU A 126 -18.85 25.72 10.64
C GLU A 126 -18.77 27.10 11.25
N GLU A 127 -19.93 27.68 11.57
CA GLU A 127 -19.99 28.85 12.40
C GLU A 127 -19.24 28.49 13.67
N LYS A 128 -18.09 29.14 13.88
CA LYS A 128 -17.21 28.87 15.02
C LYS A 128 -18.01 29.13 16.29
N LYS A 129 -18.54 28.07 16.88
CA LYS A 129 -19.29 28.11 18.14
C LYS A 129 -18.51 28.92 19.16
N SER A 130 -19.17 29.92 19.73
CA SER A 130 -18.58 30.81 20.73
C SER A 130 -18.14 30.00 21.95
N PHE A 131 -17.15 30.47 22.69
CA PHE A 131 -16.60 29.76 23.86
C PHE A 131 -17.70 29.41 24.89
N PHE A 132 -18.72 30.27 25.01
CA PHE A 132 -19.89 30.05 25.86
C PHE A 132 -20.70 28.81 25.47
N GLU A 133 -20.83 28.53 24.18
CA GLU A 133 -21.58 27.37 23.68
C GLU A 133 -20.81 26.06 23.86
N LYS A 134 -19.47 26.14 23.87
CA LYS A 134 -18.61 24.97 24.11
C LYS A 134 -18.55 24.59 25.58
N HIS A 135 -18.64 25.55 26.49
CA HIS A 135 -18.49 25.32 27.94
C HIS A 135 -19.56 26.01 28.79
N PRO A 136 -20.86 25.67 28.63
CA PRO A 136 -21.95 26.32 29.34
C PRO A 136 -21.84 26.21 30.87
N VAL A 137 -21.28 25.11 31.38
CA VAL A 137 -21.09 24.89 32.83
C VAL A 137 -19.99 25.81 33.41
N VAL A 138 -18.90 26.03 32.67
CA VAL A 138 -17.81 26.91 33.13
C VAL A 138 -18.25 28.36 33.14
N CYS A 139 -18.96 28.79 32.10
CA CYS A 139 -19.48 30.15 32.01
C CYS A 139 -20.53 30.43 33.10
N SER A 140 -21.45 29.51 33.34
CA SER A 140 -22.43 29.65 34.43
C SER A 140 -21.77 29.69 35.82
N PHE A 141 -20.73 28.87 36.05
CA PHE A 141 -19.94 28.93 37.27
C PHE A 141 -19.20 30.26 37.46
N LEU A 142 -18.61 30.82 36.40
CA LEU A 142 -17.93 32.11 36.48
C LEU A 142 -18.92 33.27 36.73
N ILE A 143 -20.09 33.22 36.11
CA ILE A 143 -21.15 34.23 36.31
C ILE A 143 -21.67 34.18 37.75
N SER A 144 -21.87 32.98 38.33
CA SER A 144 -22.33 32.86 39.72
C SER A 144 -21.27 33.34 40.72
N LEU A 145 -19.99 33.06 40.47
CA LEU A 145 -18.88 33.59 41.26
C LEU A 145 -18.87 35.13 41.22
N ALA A 146 -18.98 35.73 40.03
CA ALA A 146 -18.99 37.17 39.85
C ALA A 146 -20.21 37.82 40.54
N ALA A 147 -21.40 37.25 40.38
CA ALA A 147 -22.61 37.73 41.06
C ALA A 147 -22.47 37.66 42.59
N GLY A 148 -21.88 36.60 43.13
CA GLY A 148 -21.54 36.49 44.54
C GLY A 148 -20.65 37.65 45.00
N VAL A 149 -19.57 37.93 44.27
CA VAL A 149 -18.67 39.05 44.57
C VAL A 149 -19.39 40.40 44.51
N VAL A 150 -20.27 40.61 43.53
CA VAL A 150 -21.05 41.86 43.41
C VAL A 150 -22.00 42.05 44.59
N LEU A 151 -22.60 40.97 45.12
CA LEU A 151 -23.46 41.03 46.30
C LEU A 151 -22.73 41.40 47.59
N LEU A 152 -21.41 41.22 47.66
CA LEU A 152 -20.61 41.61 48.83
C LEU A 152 -20.37 43.12 48.94
N PHE A 153 -20.64 43.91 47.91
CA PHE A 153 -20.40 45.35 47.98
C PHE A 153 -21.46 46.08 48.82
N SER A 154 -21.02 47.09 49.57
CA SER A 154 -21.91 47.90 50.42
C SER A 154 -22.86 48.81 49.63
N PHE A 155 -22.68 48.97 48.31
CA PHE A 155 -23.51 49.84 47.47
C PHE A 155 -24.98 49.40 47.42
N TRP A 156 -25.29 48.12 47.67
CA TRP A 156 -26.67 47.63 47.67
C TRP A 156 -27.56 48.38 48.67
N SER A 157 -26.98 48.84 49.78
CA SER A 157 -27.69 49.65 50.76
C SER A 157 -28.16 51.00 50.19
N GLU A 158 -27.42 51.60 49.26
CA GLU A 158 -27.79 52.84 48.58
C GLU A 158 -28.86 52.59 47.52
N ILE A 159 -28.77 51.47 46.78
CA ILE A 159 -29.78 51.06 45.80
C ILE A 159 -31.12 50.78 46.47
N VAL A 160 -31.12 50.05 47.60
CA VAL A 160 -32.35 49.75 48.34
C VAL A 160 -33.01 51.04 48.85
N LYS A 161 -32.23 51.96 49.43
CA LYS A 161 -32.74 53.28 49.87
C LYS A 161 -33.30 54.10 48.72
N TRP A 162 -32.68 54.04 47.55
CA TRP A 162 -33.16 54.73 46.36
C TRP A 162 -34.48 54.16 45.85
N ILE A 163 -34.63 52.82 45.81
CA ILE A 163 -35.89 52.15 45.43
C ILE A 163 -37.01 52.46 46.43
N GLU A 164 -36.71 52.42 47.73
CA GLU A 164 -37.67 52.77 48.80
C GLU A 164 -38.08 54.24 48.77
N GLY A 165 -37.27 55.13 48.19
CA GLY A 165 -37.64 56.53 47.95
C GLY A 165 -38.51 56.77 46.72
N VAL A 166 -38.69 55.75 45.86
CA VAL A 166 -39.47 55.83 44.62
C VAL A 166 -40.86 55.21 44.76
N PHE A 167 -41.06 54.29 45.70
CA PHE A 167 -42.36 53.70 46.05
C PHE A 167 -42.95 54.35 47.31
#